data_AF-A0A9P8C2E5-F1
#
_entry.id   AF-A0A9P8C2E5-F1
#
_cell.length_a   1.000
_cell.length_b   1.000
_cell.length_c   1.000
_cell.angle_alpha   90.00
_cell.angle_beta   90.00
_cell.angle_gamma   90.00
#
_symmetry.space_group_name_H-M   'P 1'
#
loop_
_entity.id
_entity.type
_entity.pdbx_description
1 polymer ?
#
loop_
_entity_poly.entity_id
_entity_poly.type
_entity_poly.pdbx_seq_one_letter_code
_entity_poly.pdbx_strand_id
1 'polypeptide(L)'
;MPPSTLDTSKHQSATRSSSTISLRDTLLLVIFLLVAFFPSLFHLLWTFPLSFLLPSSYLPKSPSSTSHKSGTMSWSQTTFTLPSKSRGSYLITDTIVDQVPAIKDYKVGLVNLFIQHTSCALSLNENWDEDVRADMSDALDRIAPEDRKGRGGNGLYRHDAEGPDDMPAHIKSALIGASVTIPISNGRLATGTWQGIWYLEFRATKHSRKVVATIQGEKA
;
A
#
# COMPACT_ATOMS: atom_id res chain seq x y z
N MET A 1 94.71 0.04 -23.49
CA MET A 1 94.67 -0.76 -24.72
C MET A 1 93.38 -0.46 -25.46
N PRO A 2 93.44 -0.16 -26.77
CA PRO A 2 92.29 0.09 -27.66
C PRO A 2 91.79 -1.26 -28.28
N PRO A 3 91.00 -1.29 -29.37
CA PRO A 3 89.54 -1.14 -29.44
C PRO A 3 88.87 -2.35 -30.16
N SER A 4 87.64 -2.15 -30.67
CA SER A 4 86.95 -2.96 -31.71
C SER A 4 86.22 -4.21 -31.19
N THR A 5 85.06 -4.65 -31.68
CA THR A 5 84.31 -4.43 -32.92
C THR A 5 82.81 -4.68 -32.67
N LEU A 6 81.98 -4.04 -33.49
CA LEU A 6 80.56 -4.35 -33.73
C LEU A 6 80.33 -5.86 -33.94
N ASP A 7 79.23 -6.38 -33.39
CA ASP A 7 78.50 -7.47 -34.05
C ASP A 7 76.99 -7.18 -34.05
N THR A 8 76.44 -7.35 -35.24
CA THR A 8 75.08 -7.05 -35.67
C THR A 8 74.22 -8.29 -35.49
N SER A 9 73.09 -8.19 -34.79
CA SER A 9 72.00 -9.17 -35.02
C SER A 9 70.59 -8.63 -34.81
N LYS A 10 69.85 -8.66 -35.93
CA LYS A 10 68.41 -8.93 -36.07
C LYS A 10 67.41 -8.00 -35.36
N HIS A 11 67.09 -6.90 -36.03
CA HIS A 11 65.74 -6.35 -35.99
C HIS A 11 64.79 -7.27 -36.78
N GLN A 12 63.97 -8.06 -36.09
CA GLN A 12 62.79 -8.69 -36.67
C GLN A 12 61.71 -7.62 -36.88
N SER A 13 61.37 -7.39 -38.15
CA SER A 13 60.20 -6.63 -38.57
C SER A 13 58.93 -7.39 -38.14
N ALA A 14 58.29 -6.94 -37.06
CA ALA A 14 56.95 -7.38 -36.70
C ALA A 14 55.95 -6.72 -37.66
N THR A 15 55.49 -7.48 -38.64
CA THR A 15 54.39 -7.10 -39.52
C THR A 15 53.12 -6.95 -38.68
N ARG A 16 52.72 -5.70 -38.39
CA ARG A 16 51.39 -5.39 -37.83
C ARG A 16 50.32 -5.83 -38.83
N SER A 17 49.67 -6.96 -38.55
CA SER A 17 48.43 -7.35 -39.22
C SER A 17 47.35 -6.32 -38.87
N SER A 18 47.02 -5.46 -39.82
CA SER A 18 45.87 -4.57 -39.74
C SER A 18 44.60 -5.41 -39.87
N SER A 19 43.97 -5.77 -38.76
CA SER A 19 42.66 -6.40 -38.75
C SER A 19 41.62 -5.40 -39.26
N THR A 20 41.19 -5.54 -40.50
CA THR A 20 40.07 -4.77 -41.05
C THR A 20 38.77 -5.33 -40.48
N ILE A 21 38.04 -4.53 -39.71
CA ILE A 21 36.70 -4.89 -39.21
C ILE A 21 35.80 -5.11 -40.43
N SER A 22 35.22 -6.30 -40.57
CA SER A 22 34.34 -6.59 -41.69
C SER A 22 32.98 -5.90 -41.49
N LEU A 23 32.26 -5.62 -42.59
CA LEU A 23 30.91 -5.06 -42.52
C LEU A 23 29.98 -5.93 -41.65
N ARG A 24 30.19 -7.26 -41.68
CA ARG A 24 29.46 -8.22 -40.85
C ARG A 24 29.73 -7.99 -39.36
N ASP A 25 30.99 -7.76 -38.98
CA ASP A 25 31.37 -7.53 -37.58
C ASP A 25 30.81 -6.19 -37.08
N THR A 26 30.85 -5.16 -37.93
CA THR A 26 30.23 -3.86 -37.63
C THR A 26 28.71 -4.01 -37.43
N LEU A 27 28.03 -4.76 -38.29
CA LEU A 27 26.59 -4.97 -38.18
C LEU A 27 26.22 -5.75 -36.91
N LEU A 28 26.96 -6.81 -36.59
CA LEU A 28 26.76 -7.58 -35.37
C LEU A 28 26.96 -6.73 -34.12
N LEU A 29 27.98 -5.87 -34.10
CA LEU A 29 28.23 -4.94 -33.01
C LEU A 29 27.09 -3.93 -32.85
N VAL A 30 26.58 -3.37 -33.96
CA VAL A 30 25.46 -2.43 -33.94
C VAL A 30 24.18 -3.10 -33.42
N ILE A 31 23.87 -4.32 -33.87
CA ILE A 31 22.71 -5.07 -33.37
C ILE A 31 22.85 -5.35 -31.87
N PHE A 32 24.03 -5.78 -31.42
CA PHE A 32 24.31 -6.00 -30.00
C PHE A 32 24.10 -4.74 -29.17
N LEU A 33 24.63 -3.59 -29.63
CA LEU A 33 24.45 -2.31 -28.94
C LEU A 33 22.98 -1.86 -28.92
N LEU A 34 22.22 -2.09 -30.00
CA LEU A 34 20.79 -1.76 -30.04
C LEU A 34 19.99 -2.58 -29.01
N VAL A 35 20.26 -3.87 -28.88
CA VAL A 35 19.61 -4.71 -27.86
C VAL A 35 20.04 -4.32 -26.45
N ALA A 36 21.33 -4.02 -26.24
CA ALA A 36 21.87 -3.68 -24.93
C ALA A 36 21.41 -2.31 -24.42
N PHE A 37 21.34 -1.29 -25.29
CA PHE A 37 20.99 0.08 -24.91
C PHE A 37 19.50 0.41 -25.09
N PHE A 38 18.74 -0.39 -25.85
CA PHE A 38 17.30 -0.18 -26.07
C PHE A 38 16.49 -1.47 -25.86
N PRO A 39 16.50 -2.07 -24.65
CA PRO A 39 15.76 -3.30 -24.35
C PRO A 39 14.24 -3.14 -24.58
N SER A 40 13.72 -1.91 -24.44
CA SER A 40 12.32 -1.58 -24.73
C SER A 40 11.92 -1.76 -26.19
N LEU A 41 12.85 -1.62 -27.14
CA LEU A 41 12.59 -1.82 -28.57
C LEU A 41 12.40 -3.31 -28.89
N PHE A 42 13.13 -4.18 -28.22
CA PHE A 42 12.94 -5.64 -28.31
C PHE A 42 11.57 -6.04 -27.77
N HIS A 43 11.14 -5.48 -26.63
CA HIS A 43 9.79 -5.71 -26.12
C HIS A 43 8.72 -5.24 -27.10
N LEU A 44 8.86 -4.06 -27.70
CA LEU A 44 7.88 -3.55 -28.67
C LEU A 44 7.71 -4.47 -29.89
N LEU A 45 8.81 -5.02 -30.41
CA LEU A 45 8.78 -5.95 -31.55
C LEU A 45 8.25 -7.34 -31.17
N TRP A 46 8.60 -7.82 -29.97
CA TRP A 46 8.21 -9.15 -29.49
C TRP A 46 6.78 -9.23 -28.97
N THR A 47 6.28 -8.14 -28.35
CA THR A 47 4.89 -8.03 -27.89
C THR A 47 3.99 -7.36 -28.91
N PHE A 48 4.49 -7.06 -30.12
CA PHE A 48 3.65 -6.50 -31.17
C PHE A 48 2.55 -7.51 -31.52
N PRO A 49 1.26 -7.15 -31.41
CA PRO A 49 0.19 -8.10 -31.66
C PRO A 49 0.20 -8.48 -33.14
N LEU A 50 0.54 -9.75 -33.45
CA LEU A 50 0.44 -10.30 -34.80
C LEU A 50 -0.98 -10.18 -35.40
N SER A 51 -1.99 -9.90 -34.58
CA SER A 51 -3.35 -9.55 -35.00
C SER A 51 -3.42 -8.32 -35.91
N PHE A 52 -2.43 -7.42 -35.89
CA PHE A 52 -2.35 -6.30 -36.83
C PHE A 52 -1.86 -6.71 -38.23
N LEU A 53 -1.25 -7.89 -38.35
CA LEU A 53 -0.72 -8.44 -39.61
C LEU A 53 -1.68 -9.46 -40.25
N LEU A 54 -2.74 -9.85 -39.55
CA LEU A 54 -3.73 -10.83 -40.03
C LEU A 54 -4.90 -10.12 -40.73
N PRO A 55 -5.35 -10.61 -41.91
CA PRO A 55 -6.58 -10.12 -42.54
C PRO A 55 -7.77 -10.28 -41.58
N SER A 56 -8.64 -9.25 -41.53
CA SER A 56 -9.81 -9.16 -40.65
C SER A 56 -10.73 -10.42 -40.67
N SER A 57 -10.67 -11.20 -41.76
CA SER A 57 -11.42 -12.45 -41.94
C SER A 57 -11.04 -13.59 -40.99
N TYR A 58 -9.91 -13.50 -40.27
CA TYR A 58 -9.46 -14.53 -39.32
C TYR A 58 -9.69 -14.17 -37.85
N LEU A 59 -10.34 -13.04 -37.57
CA LEU A 59 -10.70 -12.68 -36.20
C LEU A 59 -11.89 -13.55 -35.74
N PRO A 60 -11.81 -14.22 -34.58
CA PRO A 60 -12.93 -14.96 -34.03
C PRO A 60 -14.13 -14.02 -33.82
N LYS A 61 -15.31 -14.48 -34.25
CA LYS A 61 -16.57 -13.75 -34.11
C LYS A 61 -16.84 -13.55 -32.62
N SER A 62 -16.95 -12.28 -32.19
CA SER A 62 -17.22 -11.93 -30.80
C SER A 62 -18.47 -12.67 -30.29
N PRO A 63 -18.43 -13.32 -29.11
CA PRO A 63 -19.61 -13.97 -28.56
C PRO A 63 -20.73 -12.95 -28.39
N SER A 64 -21.94 -13.32 -28.82
CA SER A 64 -23.16 -12.53 -28.65
C SER A 64 -23.32 -12.15 -27.18
N SER A 65 -23.36 -10.85 -26.89
CA SER A 65 -23.51 -10.33 -25.54
C SER A 65 -24.86 -10.74 -24.96
N THR A 66 -24.88 -11.75 -24.08
CA THR A 66 -25.92 -11.82 -23.06
C THR A 66 -25.82 -10.53 -22.24
N SER A 67 -26.87 -9.72 -22.26
CA SER A 67 -27.02 -8.56 -21.38
C SER A 67 -27.13 -9.07 -19.94
N HIS A 68 -25.98 -9.39 -19.34
CA HIS A 68 -25.89 -9.37 -17.90
C HIS A 68 -26.19 -7.92 -17.50
N LYS A 69 -27.19 -7.73 -16.64
CA LYS A 69 -27.32 -6.49 -15.88
C LYS A 69 -26.02 -6.35 -15.07
N SER A 70 -25.00 -5.74 -15.67
CA SER A 70 -23.78 -5.37 -14.99
C SER A 70 -24.22 -4.37 -13.94
N GLY A 71 -24.22 -4.77 -12.66
CA GLY A 71 -24.52 -3.83 -11.60
C GLY A 71 -23.56 -2.64 -11.72
N THR A 72 -24.09 -1.43 -11.56
CA THR A 72 -23.31 -0.22 -11.77
C THR A 72 -22.31 -0.09 -10.63
N MET A 73 -21.02 -0.15 -10.96
CA MET A 73 -19.96 0.18 -10.01
C MET A 73 -20.13 1.64 -9.58
N SER A 74 -20.19 1.86 -8.28
CA SER A 74 -20.41 3.19 -7.71
C SER A 74 -19.49 3.45 -6.53
N TRP A 75 -19.29 4.74 -6.27
CA TRP A 75 -18.53 5.26 -5.15
C TRP A 75 -19.43 6.15 -4.30
N SER A 76 -19.30 6.06 -2.99
CA SER A 76 -19.95 6.96 -2.04
C SER A 76 -18.96 7.31 -0.94
N GLN A 77 -18.95 8.56 -0.49
CA GLN A 77 -18.13 9.00 0.61
C GLN A 77 -18.94 9.86 1.56
N THR A 78 -18.83 9.60 2.84
CA THR A 78 -19.45 10.41 3.90
C THR A 78 -18.43 10.65 5.02
N THR A 79 -18.61 11.75 5.75
CA THR A 79 -17.80 12.08 6.92
C THR A 79 -18.73 12.29 8.10
N PHE A 80 -18.41 11.67 9.22
CA PHE A 80 -19.16 11.82 10.47
C PHE A 80 -18.22 11.92 11.66
N THR A 81 -18.81 12.20 12.82
CA THR A 81 -18.08 12.39 14.06
C THR A 81 -18.53 11.35 15.07
N LEU A 82 -17.55 10.66 15.67
CA LEU A 82 -17.81 9.70 16.73
C LEU A 82 -18.17 10.43 18.02
N PRO A 83 -18.97 9.80 18.91
CA PRO A 83 -19.21 10.33 20.24
C PRO A 83 -17.90 10.62 20.97
N SER A 84 -17.87 11.73 21.71
CA SER A 84 -16.67 12.12 22.45
C SER A 84 -16.36 11.10 23.54
N LYS A 85 -15.14 10.55 23.52
CA LYS A 85 -14.66 9.54 24.46
C LYS A 85 -13.32 9.95 25.05
N SER A 86 -13.08 9.50 26.27
CA SER A 86 -11.76 9.45 26.90
C SER A 86 -11.09 8.12 26.56
N ARG A 87 -9.91 7.87 27.13
CA ARG A 87 -9.16 6.63 26.94
C ARG A 87 -10.03 5.37 27.11
N GLY A 88 -9.90 4.45 26.17
CA GLY A 88 -10.53 3.13 26.20
C GLY A 88 -10.74 2.50 24.82
N SER A 89 -11.16 1.24 24.83
CA SER A 89 -11.57 0.49 23.65
C SER A 89 -13.11 0.44 23.57
N TYR A 90 -13.69 0.92 22.48
CA TYR A 90 -15.15 1.01 22.32
C TYR A 90 -15.64 0.24 21.10
N LEU A 91 -16.65 -0.61 21.28
CA LEU A 91 -17.36 -1.22 20.15
C LEU A 91 -18.28 -0.17 19.51
N ILE A 92 -18.07 0.10 18.23
CA ILE A 92 -18.79 1.16 17.48
C ILE A 92 -19.49 0.64 16.22
N THR A 93 -19.62 -0.68 16.04
CA THR A 93 -20.24 -1.28 14.85
C THR A 93 -21.61 -0.67 14.54
N ASP A 94 -22.49 -0.55 15.55
CA ASP A 94 -23.84 0.01 15.37
C ASP A 94 -23.79 1.49 15.00
N THR A 95 -22.89 2.25 15.64
CA THR A 95 -22.64 3.66 15.29
C THR A 95 -22.23 3.80 13.82
N ILE A 96 -21.39 2.90 13.29
CA ILE A 96 -21.00 2.91 11.88
C ILE A 96 -22.21 2.61 10.98
N VAL A 97 -23.00 1.59 11.30
CA VAL A 97 -24.19 1.22 10.51
C VAL A 97 -25.20 2.36 10.46
N ASP A 98 -25.37 3.08 11.57
CA ASP A 98 -26.28 4.24 11.65
C ASP A 98 -25.75 5.45 10.87
N GLN A 99 -24.44 5.73 10.97
CA GLN A 99 -23.82 6.90 10.32
C GLN A 99 -23.53 6.68 8.83
N VAL A 100 -23.53 5.43 8.37
CA VAL A 100 -23.26 5.05 6.97
C VAL A 100 -24.42 4.22 6.39
N PRO A 101 -25.64 4.78 6.32
CA PRO A 101 -26.83 4.04 5.86
C PRO A 101 -26.71 3.56 4.42
N ALA A 102 -25.88 4.22 3.60
CA ALA A 102 -25.61 3.88 2.21
C ALA A 102 -25.07 2.46 2.02
N ILE A 103 -24.53 1.80 3.06
CA ILE A 103 -24.12 0.37 3.01
C ILE A 103 -25.27 -0.50 2.50
N LYS A 104 -26.52 -0.17 2.87
CA LYS A 104 -27.73 -0.91 2.49
C LYS A 104 -28.01 -0.93 0.99
N ASP A 105 -27.46 0.03 0.25
CA ASP A 105 -27.67 0.16 -1.19
C ASP A 105 -26.70 -0.72 -2.01
N TYR A 106 -25.74 -1.39 -1.37
CA TYR A 106 -24.71 -2.18 -2.05
C TYR A 106 -24.94 -3.68 -1.90
N LYS A 107 -24.92 -4.39 -3.04
CA LYS A 107 -24.98 -5.85 -3.09
C LYS A 107 -23.63 -6.47 -2.75
N VAL A 108 -22.54 -5.92 -3.27
CA VAL A 108 -21.17 -6.35 -2.99
C VAL A 108 -20.25 -5.15 -3.05
N GLY A 109 -19.32 -5.04 -2.11
CA GLY A 109 -18.39 -3.92 -2.10
C GLY A 109 -17.41 -3.95 -0.94
N LEU A 110 -16.74 -2.83 -0.74
CA LEU A 110 -15.86 -2.55 0.38
C LEU A 110 -16.26 -1.21 0.98
N VAL A 111 -16.30 -1.13 2.32
CA VAL A 111 -16.27 0.13 3.04
C VAL A 111 -14.90 0.29 3.69
N ASN A 112 -14.21 1.38 3.37
CA ASN A 112 -13.05 1.84 4.10
C ASN A 112 -13.49 2.89 5.12
N LEU A 113 -13.07 2.72 6.37
CA LEU A 113 -13.25 3.68 7.44
C LEU A 113 -11.87 4.24 7.80
N PHE A 114 -11.69 5.54 7.66
CA PHE A 114 -10.44 6.23 7.96
C PHE A 114 -10.67 7.30 9.04
N ILE A 115 -10.02 7.14 10.20
CA ILE A 115 -10.07 8.13 11.28
C ILE A 115 -9.02 9.22 11.04
N GLN A 116 -9.45 10.48 10.98
CA GLN A 116 -8.59 11.61 10.61
C GLN A 116 -7.79 12.16 11.81
N HIS A 117 -7.11 11.28 12.53
CA HIS A 117 -6.45 11.56 13.80
C HIS A 117 -5.22 10.67 14.00
N THR A 118 -4.23 11.17 14.73
CA THR A 118 -2.94 10.48 14.94
C THR A 118 -2.74 10.00 16.38
N SER A 119 -3.74 10.17 17.24
CA SER A 119 -3.70 9.80 18.67
C SER A 119 -4.87 8.88 19.08
N CYS A 120 -5.50 8.25 18.10
CA CYS A 120 -6.52 7.21 18.25
C CYS A 120 -6.43 6.25 17.06
N ALA A 121 -7.18 5.14 17.08
CA ALA A 121 -7.13 4.13 16.03
C ALA A 121 -8.50 3.46 15.79
N LEU A 122 -8.59 2.75 14.66
CA LEU A 122 -9.69 1.84 14.35
C LEU A 122 -9.13 0.42 14.27
N SER A 123 -9.88 -0.56 14.76
CA SER A 123 -9.50 -1.97 14.68
C SER A 123 -10.72 -2.88 14.48
N LEU A 124 -10.48 -4.14 14.14
CA LEU A 124 -11.48 -5.20 14.11
C LEU A 124 -11.10 -6.24 15.16
N ASN A 125 -11.98 -6.47 16.14
CA ASN A 125 -11.72 -7.42 17.21
C ASN A 125 -13.04 -7.93 17.81
N GLU A 126 -12.99 -8.64 18.94
CA GLU A 126 -14.13 -9.29 19.55
C GLU A 126 -15.31 -8.33 19.85
N ASN A 127 -16.54 -8.72 19.56
CA ASN A 127 -17.73 -7.88 19.77
C ASN A 127 -18.61 -8.31 20.97
N TRP A 128 -18.19 -9.31 21.73
CA TRP A 128 -19.01 -9.94 22.76
C TRP A 128 -18.53 -9.63 24.18
N ASP A 129 -17.33 -10.08 24.52
CA ASP A 129 -16.78 -9.94 25.87
C ASP A 129 -16.19 -8.54 26.10
N GLU A 130 -16.61 -7.89 27.20
CA GLU A 130 -16.10 -6.58 27.58
C GLU A 130 -14.70 -6.64 28.21
N ASP A 131 -14.33 -7.77 28.81
CA ASP A 131 -13.00 -7.96 29.40
C ASP A 131 -11.92 -7.90 28.32
N VAL A 132 -12.19 -8.42 27.12
CA VAL A 132 -11.26 -8.34 25.97
C VAL A 132 -10.95 -6.88 25.60
N ARG A 133 -11.92 -5.97 25.75
CA ARG A 133 -11.71 -4.53 25.50
C ARG A 133 -10.86 -3.88 26.58
N ALA A 134 -11.07 -4.26 27.84
CA ALA A 134 -10.30 -3.79 28.99
C ALA A 134 -8.86 -4.30 28.93
N ASP A 135 -8.67 -5.61 28.74
CA ASP A 135 -7.36 -6.25 28.60
C ASP A 135 -6.56 -5.68 27.44
N MET A 136 -7.20 -5.36 26.32
CA MET A 136 -6.53 -4.70 25.21
C MET A 136 -6.05 -3.28 25.58
N SER A 137 -6.87 -2.49 26.29
CA SER A 137 -6.45 -1.16 26.77
C SER A 137 -5.25 -1.28 27.71
N ASP A 138 -5.30 -2.21 28.65
CA ASP A 138 -4.22 -2.53 29.58
C ASP A 138 -2.94 -2.97 28.87
N ALA A 139 -3.05 -3.85 27.86
CA ALA A 139 -1.92 -4.32 27.08
C ALA A 139 -1.26 -3.17 26.31
N LEU A 140 -2.05 -2.27 25.70
CA LEU A 140 -1.53 -1.10 25.00
C LEU A 140 -0.81 -0.15 25.96
N ASP A 141 -1.33 0.05 27.16
CA ASP A 141 -0.69 0.86 28.19
C ASP A 141 0.65 0.27 28.66
N ARG A 142 0.83 -1.05 28.61
CA ARG A 142 2.13 -1.70 28.85
C ARG A 142 3.08 -1.56 27.66
N ILE A 143 2.58 -1.62 26.42
CA ILE A 143 3.39 -1.50 25.18
C ILE A 143 3.93 -0.08 25.01
N ALA A 144 3.10 0.93 25.27
CA ALA A 144 3.44 2.34 25.17
C ALA A 144 2.96 3.05 26.45
N PRO A 145 3.76 2.99 27.53
CA PRO A 145 3.40 3.54 28.82
C PRO A 145 3.47 5.06 28.85
N GLU A 146 2.67 5.71 29.71
CA GLU A 146 2.76 7.16 29.93
C GLU A 146 4.12 7.60 30.49
N ASP A 147 4.57 8.78 30.07
CA ASP A 147 5.78 9.39 30.61
C ASP A 147 5.46 10.36 31.75
N ARG A 148 5.43 9.83 32.97
CA ARG A 148 5.10 10.62 34.17
C ARG A 148 6.24 11.51 34.66
N LYS A 149 7.44 11.43 34.07
CA LYS A 149 8.60 12.23 34.48
C LYS A 149 8.61 13.63 33.85
N GLY A 150 7.80 13.86 32.81
CA GLY A 150 7.64 15.16 32.14
C GLY A 150 8.88 15.69 31.42
N ARG A 151 8.78 16.90 30.85
CA ARG A 151 9.91 17.59 30.19
C ARG A 151 11.08 17.82 31.15
N GLY A 152 12.19 17.15 30.90
CA GLY A 152 13.42 17.34 31.67
C GLY A 152 14.62 16.48 31.27
N GLY A 153 14.57 15.82 30.10
CA GLY A 153 15.68 15.01 29.57
C GLY A 153 15.81 13.59 30.13
N ASN A 154 15.03 13.23 31.16
CA ASN A 154 15.06 11.91 31.80
C ASN A 154 13.73 11.12 31.68
N GLY A 155 12.82 11.60 30.84
CA GLY A 155 11.57 10.92 30.48
C GLY A 155 11.76 9.83 29.41
N LEU A 156 10.75 8.97 29.24
CA LEU A 156 10.74 7.95 28.19
C LEU A 156 10.67 8.56 26.79
N TYR A 157 9.99 9.71 26.63
CA TYR A 157 9.72 10.30 25.33
C TYR A 157 10.19 11.75 25.22
N ARG A 158 10.54 12.15 24.00
CA ARG A 158 10.88 13.54 23.68
C ARG A 158 9.64 14.41 23.42
N HIS A 159 8.54 13.78 23.01
CA HIS A 159 7.29 14.45 22.65
C HIS A 159 6.28 14.28 23.77
N ASP A 160 5.79 15.40 24.30
CA ASP A 160 4.84 15.47 25.41
C ASP A 160 4.09 16.82 25.42
N ALA A 161 4.00 17.46 24.24
CA ALA A 161 3.50 18.82 24.11
C ALA A 161 2.05 18.97 24.63
N GLU A 162 1.29 17.89 24.57
CA GLU A 162 -0.10 17.81 25.05
C GLU A 162 -0.25 16.94 26.31
N GLY A 163 0.84 16.68 27.04
CA GLY A 163 0.83 15.94 28.30
C GLY A 163 1.49 14.55 28.24
N PRO A 164 1.47 13.80 29.36
CA PRO A 164 2.23 12.56 29.52
C PRO A 164 1.72 11.38 28.66
N ASP A 165 0.52 11.49 28.09
CA ASP A 165 -0.10 10.47 27.24
C ASP A 165 -0.07 10.81 25.74
N ASP A 166 0.57 11.92 25.36
CA ASP A 166 0.64 12.43 23.99
C ASP A 166 1.44 11.50 23.07
N MET A 167 2.74 11.32 23.32
CA MET A 167 3.55 10.37 22.53
C MET A 167 3.07 8.91 22.63
N PRO A 168 2.67 8.38 23.80
CA PRO A 168 2.06 7.06 23.89
C PRO A 168 0.88 6.87 22.94
N ALA A 169 -0.01 7.85 22.84
CA ALA A 169 -1.16 7.80 21.94
C ALA A 169 -0.73 7.75 20.47
N HIS A 170 0.31 8.49 20.09
CA HIS A 170 0.89 8.42 18.74
C HIS A 170 1.48 7.04 18.43
N ILE A 171 2.21 6.44 19.38
CA ILE A 171 2.79 5.10 19.20
C ILE A 171 1.67 4.07 19.01
N LYS A 172 0.66 4.07 19.88
CA LYS A 172 -0.48 3.13 19.80
C LYS A 172 -1.26 3.31 18.49
N SER A 173 -1.48 4.56 18.06
CA SER A 173 -2.13 4.87 16.78
C SER A 173 -1.33 4.35 15.59
N ALA A 174 -0.01 4.53 15.57
CA ALA A 174 0.85 4.04 14.50
C ALA A 174 0.94 2.50 14.46
N LEU A 175 0.89 1.83 15.61
CA LEU A 175 0.92 0.37 15.70
C LEU A 175 -0.39 -0.29 15.25
N ILE A 176 -1.54 0.29 15.62
CA ILE A 176 -2.85 -0.28 15.27
C ILE A 176 -3.30 0.15 13.87
N GLY A 177 -3.09 1.43 13.52
CA GLY A 177 -3.50 2.00 12.25
C GLY A 177 -4.75 2.88 12.33
N ALA A 178 -4.83 3.83 11.41
CA ALA A 178 -5.92 4.80 11.32
C ALA A 178 -7.13 4.30 10.51
N SER A 179 -7.10 3.09 9.96
CA SER A 179 -8.17 2.62 9.10
C SER A 179 -8.42 1.12 9.16
N VAL A 180 -9.68 0.78 8.83
CA VAL A 180 -10.12 -0.59 8.58
C VAL A 180 -10.90 -0.62 7.28
N THR A 181 -10.77 -1.71 6.52
CA THR A 181 -11.54 -1.95 5.30
C THR A 181 -12.34 -3.23 5.48
N ILE A 182 -13.65 -3.15 5.28
CA ILE A 182 -14.60 -4.21 5.61
C ILE A 182 -15.41 -4.55 4.35
N PRO A 183 -15.57 -5.83 3.99
CA PRO A 183 -16.43 -6.20 2.88
C PRO A 183 -17.91 -5.92 3.17
N ILE A 184 -18.64 -5.56 2.12
CA ILE A 184 -20.10 -5.42 2.14
C ILE A 184 -20.69 -6.60 1.36
N SER A 185 -21.72 -7.23 1.92
CA SER A 185 -22.51 -8.24 1.25
C SER A 185 -23.99 -8.03 1.55
N ASN A 186 -24.80 -7.89 0.50
CA ASN A 186 -26.26 -7.74 0.56
C ASN A 186 -26.72 -6.70 1.58
N GLY A 187 -26.17 -5.49 1.47
CA GLY A 187 -26.56 -4.36 2.32
C GLY A 187 -26.02 -4.41 3.76
N ARG A 188 -25.08 -5.32 4.06
CA ARG A 188 -24.54 -5.53 5.41
C ARG A 188 -23.02 -5.58 5.41
N LEU A 189 -22.42 -5.20 6.53
CA LEU A 189 -21.02 -5.48 6.80
C LEU A 189 -20.82 -7.00 6.91
N ALA A 190 -19.90 -7.56 6.14
CA ALA A 190 -19.59 -8.98 6.12
C ALA A 190 -18.46 -9.30 7.12
N THR A 191 -18.70 -9.00 8.40
CA THR A 191 -17.80 -9.35 9.50
C THR A 191 -18.02 -10.80 9.94
N GLY A 192 -17.02 -11.38 10.62
CA GLY A 192 -17.20 -12.64 11.33
C GLY A 192 -18.18 -12.51 12.51
N THR A 193 -18.72 -13.64 13.00
CA THR A 193 -19.70 -13.67 14.11
C THR A 193 -19.24 -12.86 15.33
N TRP A 194 -17.98 -13.06 15.72
CA TRP A 194 -17.38 -12.40 16.87
C TRP A 194 -16.65 -11.12 16.51
N GLN A 195 -16.70 -10.64 15.27
CA GLN A 195 -15.90 -9.50 14.83
C GLN A 195 -16.74 -8.22 14.82
N GLY A 196 -16.22 -7.18 15.47
CA GLY A 196 -16.81 -5.86 15.52
C GLY A 196 -15.78 -4.76 15.27
N ILE A 197 -16.28 -3.57 14.95
CA ILE A 197 -15.46 -2.38 14.69
C ILE A 197 -15.19 -1.69 16.02
N TRP A 198 -13.91 -1.54 16.33
CA TRP A 198 -13.46 -0.88 17.56
C TRP A 198 -12.94 0.53 17.26
N TYR A 199 -13.31 1.47 18.11
CA TYR A 199 -12.68 2.78 18.25
C TYR A 199 -11.80 2.75 19.50
N LEU A 200 -10.50 2.91 19.29
CA LEU A 200 -9.50 2.97 20.35
C LEU A 200 -9.13 4.43 20.60
N GLU A 201 -9.55 4.98 21.73
CA GLU A 201 -9.11 6.30 22.19
C GLU A 201 -7.94 6.11 23.16
N PHE A 202 -6.84 6.83 22.92
CA PHE A 202 -5.63 6.68 23.74
C PHE A 202 -5.43 7.86 24.69
N ARG A 203 -6.08 9.00 24.44
CA ARG A 203 -5.96 10.20 25.25
C ARG A 203 -6.92 10.17 26.45
N ALA A 204 -6.44 10.56 27.62
CA ALA A 204 -7.23 10.61 28.85
C ALA A 204 -8.32 11.70 28.77
N THR A 205 -7.98 12.86 28.19
CA THR A 205 -8.95 13.92 27.92
C THR A 205 -9.94 13.47 26.85
N LYS A 206 -11.20 13.89 26.99
CA LYS A 206 -12.22 13.56 25.99
C LYS A 206 -11.96 14.28 24.66
N HIS A 207 -11.93 13.52 23.58
CA HIS A 207 -11.79 14.07 22.22
C HIS A 207 -12.96 13.65 21.33
N SER A 208 -13.27 14.54 20.38
CA SER A 208 -14.20 14.26 19.30
C SER A 208 -13.40 13.84 18.05
N ARG A 209 -13.71 12.67 17.50
CA ARG A 209 -12.94 12.08 16.38
C ARG A 209 -13.77 12.03 15.11
N LYS A 210 -13.13 12.34 13.98
CA LYS A 210 -13.77 12.41 12.67
C LYS A 210 -13.38 11.20 11.86
N VAL A 211 -14.37 10.58 11.22
CA VAL A 211 -14.19 9.39 10.39
C VAL A 211 -14.71 9.68 8.99
N VAL A 212 -13.91 9.33 7.98
CA VAL A 212 -14.32 9.29 6.57
C VAL A 212 -14.66 7.85 6.24
N ALA A 213 -15.90 7.60 5.82
CA ALA A 213 -16.33 6.33 5.27
C ALA A 213 -16.40 6.44 3.75
N THR A 214 -15.64 5.59 3.05
CA THR A 214 -15.66 5.50 1.59
C THR A 214 -16.13 4.11 1.20
N ILE A 215 -17.21 4.04 0.42
CA ILE A 215 -17.76 2.80 -0.12
C ILE A 215 -17.43 2.74 -1.61
N GLN A 216 -16.98 1.58 -2.06
CA GLN A 216 -16.89 1.22 -3.47
C GLN A 216 -17.54 -0.15 -3.70
N GLY A 217 -18.33 -0.30 -4.76
CA GLY A 217 -18.94 -1.58 -5.07
C GLY A 217 -20.10 -1.52 -6.05
N GLU A 218 -20.73 -2.67 -6.23
CA GLU A 218 -21.93 -2.88 -7.04
C GLU A 218 -23.17 -2.56 -6.22
N LYS A 219 -24.00 -1.62 -6.69
CA LYS A 219 -25.31 -1.35 -6.08
C LYS A 219 -26.30 -2.48 -6.33
N ALA A 220 -27.24 -2.65 -5.40
CA ALA A 220 -28.35 -3.59 -5.50
C ALA A 220 -29.43 -3.11 -6.49
#